data_AF-E1QVU1-F1
#
_entry.id   AF-E1QVU1-F1
#
_cell.length_a   1.000
_cell.length_b   1.000
_cell.length_c   1.000
_cell.angle_alpha   90.00
_cell.angle_beta   90.00
_cell.angle_gamma   90.00
#
_symmetry.space_group_name_H-M   'P 1'
#
loop_
_entity.id
_entity.type
_entity.pdbx_description
1 polymer ?
#
loop_
_entity_poly.entity_id
_entity_poly.type
_entity_poly.pdbx_seq_one_letter_code
_entity_poly.pdbx_strand_id
1 'polypeptide(L)'
;MRLRDHTRAADGSPLLSQVDAAPLLHGALHIAEERDGWVRPWRFSADQLRALGSCQAWHPGLFRQMARTTAGVSLEFETDSSEIALEVVLDPEPAGTRAVLDGVDTDGTLRPHDGVSVDVDGRHLSARLPDEGDDYLPFSLDDPDRAPEDGLMRLPGMGETHHVRVWLPCLRGCVVRDVVGNGSFITPVERTGELLVLGDSIAQGFVADDPALTWASLLSQRLGLDLVNQGIGGQVFQPGTTYGIAQSLHPQAIVVCLGANYRYEPCRARPVTRDVRAYLLEVSRIWPEVPTYALTPLWHDELAHPSHAMSCYRQLPSFIAAHVAPHDQMELVDGGRLLDARSSLMADGFEHPGPDGHRQVADRLGAIVSMGRMSEGERRATALEALTGAPRRTLPLSEALRRGLGVVVFAQRGCVLLRLDDGVQMFWAGDHDLGRAVIAALMEPTVVDVLEPALVRDIELTHALTRLTPYHSCLYERRTPVEVDGQREMRPLDESHFLTVCANYRHPEYRREDEVLALLRAGRILGGFEGGRLVGFVGERPEGSIGMLEVLPGQWRKGWAYALEATKINEALARGDVPWAEVEPDDSASIRLQRKLGMRVLAANEQCFLSRPADGLGPGQSAPDAGPLVHE
;
A
#
# COMPACT_ATOMS: atom_id res chain seq x y z
N MET A 1 7.10 42.01 -15.99
CA MET A 1 6.28 43.08 -15.39
C MET A 1 5.61 42.43 -14.19
N ARG A 2 5.78 42.93 -12.95
CA ARG A 2 5.48 42.14 -11.74
C ARG A 2 4.00 42.29 -11.38
N LEU A 3 3.35 41.23 -10.89
CA LEU A 3 1.92 41.26 -10.51
C LEU A 3 1.59 42.44 -9.56
N ARG A 4 2.50 42.72 -8.60
CA ARG A 4 2.44 43.87 -7.66
C ARG A 4 2.49 45.26 -8.30
N ASP A 5 2.88 45.38 -9.57
CA ASP A 5 2.91 46.68 -10.28
C ASP A 5 1.49 47.11 -10.75
N HIS A 6 0.48 46.24 -10.62
CA HIS A 6 -0.91 46.44 -11.07
C HIS A 6 -1.91 46.63 -9.91
N THR A 7 -1.62 47.47 -8.93
CA THR A 7 -2.43 47.52 -7.68
C THR A 7 -3.74 48.31 -7.76
N ARG A 8 -3.98 49.17 -8.76
CA ARG A 8 -5.20 50.03 -8.80
C ARG A 8 -5.73 50.32 -10.20
N ALA A 9 -7.04 50.16 -10.38
CA ALA A 9 -7.77 50.67 -11.54
C ALA A 9 -7.94 52.20 -11.46
N ALA A 10 -8.30 52.83 -12.59
CA ALA A 10 -8.48 54.29 -12.69
C ALA A 10 -9.61 54.84 -11.78
N ASP A 11 -10.47 53.97 -11.26
CA ASP A 11 -11.56 54.29 -10.33
C ASP A 11 -11.23 54.01 -8.85
N GLY A 12 -10.01 53.52 -8.57
CA GLY A 12 -9.54 53.22 -7.22
C GLY A 12 -9.90 51.82 -6.69
N SER A 13 -10.54 50.96 -7.49
CA SER A 13 -10.75 49.55 -7.13
C SER A 13 -9.45 48.73 -7.22
N PRO A 14 -9.24 47.75 -6.32
CA PRO A 14 -8.11 46.83 -6.42
C PRO A 14 -8.28 45.93 -7.65
N LEU A 15 -7.26 45.89 -8.51
CA LEU A 15 -7.22 45.02 -9.69
C LEU A 15 -6.84 43.57 -9.36
N LEU A 16 -6.43 43.31 -8.11
CA LEU A 16 -5.96 42.03 -7.61
C LEU A 16 -6.78 41.64 -6.38
N SER A 17 -7.09 40.36 -6.26
CA SER A 17 -7.55 39.76 -5.01
C SER A 17 -6.37 39.54 -4.07
N GLN A 18 -6.53 39.83 -2.79
CA GLN A 18 -5.51 39.64 -1.77
C GLN A 18 -6.17 39.12 -0.51
N VAL A 19 -5.62 38.05 0.06
CA VAL A 19 -6.10 37.44 1.30
C VAL A 19 -4.92 37.05 2.19
N ASP A 20 -5.13 37.16 3.50
CA ASP A 20 -4.16 36.68 4.50
C ASP A 20 -3.90 35.18 4.27
N ALA A 21 -2.63 34.77 4.36
CA ALA A 21 -2.22 33.38 4.21
C ALA A 21 -2.65 32.49 5.39
N ALA A 22 -2.79 33.07 6.59
CA ALA A 22 -3.11 32.33 7.81
C ALA A 22 -4.37 31.43 7.72
N PRO A 23 -5.54 31.91 7.24
CA PRO A 23 -6.73 31.06 7.09
C PRO A 23 -6.59 30.00 5.99
N LEU A 24 -5.60 30.12 5.10
CA LEU A 24 -5.36 29.16 4.02
C LEU A 24 -4.45 28.01 4.45
N LEU A 25 -3.83 28.08 5.64
CA LEU A 25 -2.83 27.10 6.06
C LEU A 25 -3.44 25.76 6.49
N HIS A 26 -2.91 24.67 5.95
CA HIS A 26 -3.21 23.28 6.28
C HIS A 26 -1.95 22.60 6.85
N GLY A 27 -2.12 21.56 7.66
CA GLY A 27 -1.00 20.78 8.21
C GLY A 27 -0.18 21.43 9.34
N ALA A 28 -0.46 22.68 9.70
CA ALA A 28 0.14 23.37 10.84
C ALA A 28 -0.67 23.12 12.13
N LEU A 29 0.03 22.74 13.22
CA LEU A 29 -0.57 22.55 14.54
C LEU A 29 -0.91 23.89 15.22
N HIS A 30 -0.08 24.91 14.98
CA HIS A 30 -0.38 26.28 15.36
C HIS A 30 0.32 27.27 14.43
N ILE A 31 -0.15 28.51 14.45
CA ILE A 31 0.38 29.62 13.66
C ILE A 31 0.83 30.70 14.65
N ALA A 32 2.09 31.15 14.54
CA ALA A 32 2.62 32.23 15.36
C ALA A 32 2.67 33.54 14.54
N GLU A 33 2.20 34.64 15.14
CA GLU A 33 2.33 35.96 14.56
C GLU A 33 3.79 36.44 14.62
N GLU A 34 4.26 37.00 13.51
CA GLU A 34 5.54 37.69 13.38
C GLU A 34 5.28 39.18 13.10
N ARG A 35 6.33 39.97 12.88
CA ARG A 35 6.18 41.40 12.59
C ARG A 35 5.56 41.62 11.20
N ASP A 36 4.94 42.78 11.00
CA ASP A 36 4.49 43.26 9.68
C ASP A 36 3.53 42.31 8.93
N GLY A 37 2.67 41.61 9.69
CA GLY A 37 1.64 40.71 9.15
C GLY A 37 2.13 39.32 8.76
N TRP A 38 3.44 39.06 8.84
CA TRP A 38 3.99 37.74 8.60
C TRP A 38 3.51 36.74 9.66
N VAL A 39 3.27 35.50 9.25
CA VAL A 39 2.92 34.40 10.14
C VAL A 39 3.81 33.19 9.91
N ARG A 40 4.06 32.44 10.98
CA ARG A 40 4.87 31.23 10.98
C ARG A 40 4.02 30.01 11.28
N PRO A 41 3.85 29.08 10.33
CA PRO A 41 3.25 27.78 10.62
C PRO A 41 4.23 26.89 11.39
N TRP A 42 3.72 26.15 12.38
CA TRP A 42 4.49 25.20 13.17
C TRP A 42 3.87 23.81 13.14
N ARG A 43 4.71 22.80 12.91
CA ARG A 43 4.33 21.38 12.89
C ARG A 43 4.19 20.77 14.30
N PHE A 44 4.69 21.47 15.31
CA PHE A 44 4.84 20.98 16.69
C PHE A 44 4.23 21.95 17.70
N SER A 45 3.79 21.43 18.85
CA SER A 45 3.35 22.24 19.98
C SER A 45 4.56 22.77 20.78
N ALA A 46 4.33 23.79 21.61
CA ALA A 46 5.37 24.30 22.50
C ALA A 46 5.90 23.24 23.49
N ASP A 47 5.06 22.28 23.91
CA ASP A 47 5.45 21.15 24.75
C ASP A 47 6.35 20.17 23.99
N GLN A 48 5.99 19.84 22.75
CA GLN A 48 6.81 18.98 21.91
C GLN A 48 8.19 19.60 21.66
N LEU A 49 8.24 20.89 21.34
CA LEU A 49 9.51 21.61 21.13
C LEU A 49 10.39 21.59 22.40
N ARG A 50 9.81 21.67 23.60
CA ARG A 50 10.55 21.49 24.86
C ARG A 50 11.10 20.07 24.99
N ALA A 51 10.31 19.05 24.67
CA ALA A 51 10.73 17.65 24.72
C ALA A 51 11.87 17.36 23.73
N LEU A 52 11.73 17.79 22.48
CA LEU A 52 12.73 17.66 21.41
C LEU A 52 14.05 18.34 21.76
N GLY A 53 14.00 19.41 22.55
CA GLY A 53 15.17 20.12 23.04
C GLY A 53 15.76 19.59 24.36
N SER A 54 15.14 18.60 25.00
CA SER A 54 15.51 18.17 26.34
C SER A 54 16.78 17.32 26.37
N CYS A 55 17.27 16.99 27.57
CA CYS A 55 18.38 16.04 27.75
C CYS A 55 18.02 14.58 27.43
N GLN A 56 16.74 14.30 27.12
CA GLN A 56 16.30 12.98 26.67
C GLN A 56 16.48 12.79 25.16
N ALA A 57 16.61 13.88 24.41
CA ALA A 57 16.88 13.84 22.97
C ALA A 57 18.33 13.42 22.69
N TRP A 58 18.54 12.62 21.66
CA TRP A 58 19.89 12.26 21.18
C TRP A 58 20.63 13.49 20.65
N HIS A 59 19.98 14.27 19.79
CA HIS A 59 20.57 15.45 19.15
C HIS A 59 19.67 16.68 19.31
N PRO A 60 19.54 17.24 20.54
CA PRO A 60 18.58 18.32 20.83
C PRO A 60 18.85 19.62 20.05
N GLY A 61 20.08 19.83 19.56
CA GLY A 61 20.39 20.96 18.67
C GLY A 61 19.83 20.76 17.27
N LEU A 62 20.08 19.57 16.69
CA LEU A 62 19.57 19.16 15.38
C LEU A 62 18.03 19.12 15.39
N PHE A 63 17.42 18.49 16.39
CA PHE A 63 15.96 18.32 16.44
C PHE A 63 15.25 19.66 16.52
N ARG A 64 15.76 20.61 17.32
CA ARG A 64 15.21 21.98 17.36
C ARG A 64 15.33 22.69 16.01
N GLN A 65 16.43 22.47 15.30
CA GLN A 65 16.63 23.09 14.00
C GLN A 65 15.64 22.52 12.96
N MET A 66 15.50 21.20 12.90
CA MET A 66 14.59 20.49 12.00
C MET A 66 13.11 20.73 12.35
N ALA A 67 12.76 20.89 13.63
CA ALA A 67 11.39 21.18 14.05
C ALA A 67 10.87 22.55 13.58
N ARG A 68 11.76 23.44 13.11
CA ARG A 68 11.38 24.73 12.50
C ARG A 68 10.99 24.62 11.03
N THR A 69 11.28 23.51 10.36
CA THR A 69 10.93 23.34 8.95
C THR A 69 9.43 23.24 8.76
N THR A 70 8.95 23.53 7.55
CA THR A 70 7.53 23.53 7.20
C THR A 70 7.10 22.28 6.43
N ALA A 71 7.80 21.16 6.60
CA ALA A 71 7.48 19.89 5.94
C ALA A 71 6.00 19.51 6.06
N GLY A 72 5.36 19.27 4.92
CA GLY A 72 3.96 18.87 4.84
C GLY A 72 2.94 19.98 5.11
N VAL A 73 3.36 21.20 5.46
CA VAL A 73 2.47 22.36 5.57
C VAL A 73 2.16 22.88 4.17
N SER A 74 0.90 23.23 3.92
CA SER A 74 0.45 23.80 2.65
C SER A 74 -0.50 24.98 2.86
N LEU A 75 -0.72 25.76 1.80
CA LEU A 75 -1.86 26.67 1.68
C LEU A 75 -2.86 26.07 0.69
N GLU A 76 -4.17 26.11 0.98
CA GLU A 76 -5.19 25.54 0.10
C GLU A 76 -6.41 26.45 -0.07
N PHE A 77 -6.79 26.68 -1.33
CA PHE A 77 -7.84 27.63 -1.67
C PHE A 77 -8.42 27.38 -3.08
N GLU A 78 -9.62 27.92 -3.30
CA GLU A 78 -10.22 28.07 -4.63
C GLU A 78 -10.05 29.50 -5.14
N THR A 79 -9.77 29.66 -6.43
CA THR A 79 -9.66 30.98 -7.07
C THR A 79 -10.00 30.90 -8.55
N ASP A 80 -10.45 32.01 -9.15
CA ASP A 80 -10.55 32.18 -10.60
C ASP A 80 -9.33 32.90 -11.21
N SER A 81 -8.25 33.05 -10.43
CA SER A 81 -7.00 33.70 -10.87
C SER A 81 -6.26 32.82 -11.88
N SER A 82 -5.75 33.41 -12.96
CA SER A 82 -4.82 32.73 -13.86
C SER A 82 -3.36 32.80 -13.38
N GLU A 83 -3.05 33.74 -12.50
CA GLU A 83 -1.75 33.88 -11.84
C GLU A 83 -1.96 34.25 -10.37
N ILE A 84 -1.17 33.62 -9.50
CA ILE A 84 -1.06 33.98 -8.09
C ILE A 84 0.39 34.33 -7.74
N ALA A 85 0.58 35.07 -6.65
CA ALA A 85 1.85 35.23 -5.98
C ALA A 85 1.67 34.95 -4.49
N LEU A 86 2.53 34.09 -3.95
CA LEU A 86 2.64 33.86 -2.51
C LEU A 86 3.71 34.80 -1.95
N GLU A 87 3.37 35.60 -0.94
CA GLU A 87 4.38 36.31 -0.16
C GLU A 87 5.00 35.36 0.87
N VAL A 88 6.30 35.07 0.70
CA VAL A 88 7.02 34.06 1.46
C VAL A 88 8.47 34.48 1.68
N VAL A 89 8.96 34.33 2.91
CA VAL A 89 10.38 34.46 3.26
C VAL A 89 10.87 33.16 3.85
N LEU A 90 11.88 32.58 3.20
CA LEU A 90 12.49 31.33 3.63
C LEU A 90 13.52 31.58 4.74
N ASP A 91 13.50 30.74 5.77
CA ASP A 91 14.57 30.70 6.75
C ASP A 91 15.88 30.24 6.08
N PRO A 92 17.05 30.64 6.59
CA PRO A 92 18.33 30.08 6.16
C PRO A 92 18.31 28.56 6.24
N GLU A 93 19.00 27.92 5.29
CA GLU A 93 19.07 26.47 5.28
C GLU A 93 19.66 25.94 6.60
N PRO A 94 18.98 24.98 7.24
CA PRO A 94 19.53 24.30 8.39
C PRO A 94 20.88 23.62 8.11
N ALA A 95 21.84 23.79 9.03
CA ALA A 95 23.12 23.08 9.00
C ALA A 95 22.95 21.55 8.94
N GLY A 96 21.95 20.98 9.63
CA GLY A 96 21.63 19.56 9.52
C GLY A 96 21.18 19.12 8.13
N THR A 97 20.39 19.97 7.44
CA THR A 97 20.01 19.75 6.04
C THR A 97 21.24 19.78 5.15
N ARG A 98 22.06 20.84 5.26
CA ARG A 98 23.29 21.00 4.48
C ARG A 98 24.21 19.79 4.59
N ALA A 99 24.41 19.26 5.80
CA ALA A 99 25.28 18.12 6.03
C ALA A 99 24.87 16.86 5.26
N VAL A 100 23.57 16.63 5.04
CA VAL A 100 23.08 15.51 4.22
C VAL A 100 23.22 15.84 2.73
N LEU A 101 22.84 17.05 2.32
CA LEU A 101 22.92 17.46 0.90
C LEU A 101 24.37 17.48 0.37
N ASP A 102 25.36 17.78 1.21
CA ASP A 102 26.79 17.69 0.82
C ASP A 102 27.18 16.24 0.44
N GLY A 103 26.50 15.23 0.98
CA GLY A 103 26.65 13.82 0.61
C GLY A 103 25.93 13.43 -0.69
N VAL A 104 25.03 14.28 -1.19
CA VAL A 104 24.22 14.05 -2.40
C VAL A 104 24.83 14.83 -3.58
N ASP A 105 25.22 16.09 -3.35
CA ASP A 105 25.89 16.98 -4.30
C ASP A 105 27.40 16.69 -4.41
N THR A 106 27.74 15.42 -4.64
CA THR A 106 29.14 14.95 -4.67
C THR A 106 29.95 15.50 -5.85
N ASP A 107 29.29 16.02 -6.87
CA ASP A 107 29.93 16.65 -8.03
C ASP A 107 30.23 18.16 -7.82
N GLY A 108 29.86 18.70 -6.66
CA GLY A 108 30.04 20.10 -6.30
C GLY A 108 29.00 21.06 -6.92
N THR A 109 28.03 20.54 -7.67
CA THR A 109 26.92 21.35 -8.20
C THR A 109 25.84 21.45 -7.15
N LEU A 110 25.69 22.64 -6.54
CA LEU A 110 24.63 22.89 -5.58
C LEU A 110 23.27 22.87 -6.26
N ARG A 111 22.41 21.95 -5.83
CA ARG A 111 21.02 21.87 -6.29
C ARG A 111 20.06 22.36 -5.19
N PRO A 112 18.88 22.91 -5.54
CA PRO A 112 17.97 23.48 -4.55
C PRO A 112 17.44 22.49 -3.51
N HIS A 113 17.18 21.24 -3.94
CA HIS A 113 16.66 20.09 -3.18
C HIS A 113 15.38 20.32 -2.35
N ASP A 114 14.78 21.51 -2.44
CA ASP A 114 13.63 21.97 -1.66
C ASP A 114 13.14 23.31 -2.24
N GLY A 115 11.93 23.74 -1.89
CA GLY A 115 11.35 24.99 -2.38
C GLY A 115 9.86 25.08 -2.09
N VAL A 116 9.14 25.88 -2.88
CA VAL A 116 7.68 25.96 -2.86
C VAL A 116 7.16 25.43 -4.19
N SER A 117 6.24 24.46 -4.13
CA SER A 117 5.58 23.88 -5.31
C SER A 117 4.06 24.05 -5.22
N VAL A 118 3.36 23.85 -6.34
CA VAL A 118 1.91 24.09 -6.43
C VAL A 118 1.24 22.95 -7.17
N ASP A 119 0.18 22.40 -6.59
CA ASP A 119 -0.78 21.58 -7.32
C ASP A 119 -2.00 22.44 -7.67
N VAL A 120 -2.41 22.42 -8.93
CA VAL A 120 -3.59 23.12 -9.44
C VAL A 120 -4.39 22.18 -10.34
N ASP A 121 -5.64 21.91 -9.97
CA ASP A 121 -6.55 21.01 -10.72
C ASP A 121 -5.94 19.66 -11.12
N GLY A 122 -5.13 19.07 -10.23
CA GLY A 122 -4.43 17.81 -10.47
C GLY A 122 -3.15 17.92 -11.32
N ARG A 123 -2.74 19.13 -11.71
CA ARG A 123 -1.46 19.41 -12.36
C ARG A 123 -0.45 19.95 -11.36
N HIS A 124 0.76 19.41 -11.41
CA HIS A 124 1.84 19.78 -10.51
C HIS A 124 2.81 20.79 -11.16
N LEU A 125 3.08 21.89 -10.46
CA LEU A 125 4.10 22.89 -10.76
C LEU A 125 5.30 22.69 -9.83
N SER A 126 6.43 22.31 -10.42
CA SER A 126 7.65 21.94 -9.68
C SER A 126 8.16 23.05 -8.76
N ALA A 127 8.80 22.61 -7.68
CA ALA A 127 9.37 23.44 -6.64
C ALA A 127 10.34 24.50 -7.17
N ARG A 128 10.21 25.71 -6.63
CA ARG A 128 11.10 26.85 -6.91
C ARG A 128 11.42 27.60 -5.62
N LEU A 129 12.56 28.25 -5.61
CA LEU A 129 12.94 29.20 -4.57
C LEU A 129 12.61 30.62 -5.04
N PRO A 130 12.25 31.55 -4.13
CA PRO A 130 12.25 32.97 -4.43
C PRO A 130 13.63 33.44 -4.92
N ASP A 131 13.63 34.41 -5.84
CA ASP A 131 14.86 35.08 -6.26
C ASP A 131 15.53 35.79 -5.06
N GLU A 132 16.85 35.97 -5.11
CA GLU A 132 17.59 36.59 -4.01
C GLU A 132 17.08 38.01 -3.71
N GLY A 133 16.57 38.20 -2.49
CA GLY A 133 16.02 39.48 -2.03
C GLY A 133 14.54 39.72 -2.35
N ASP A 134 13.88 38.80 -3.07
CA ASP A 134 12.44 38.82 -3.26
C ASP A 134 11.72 38.11 -2.09
N ASP A 135 10.59 38.67 -1.66
CA ASP A 135 9.71 38.18 -0.58
C ASP A 135 8.39 37.63 -1.13
N TYR A 136 8.36 37.27 -2.41
CA TYR A 136 7.19 36.74 -3.10
C TYR A 136 7.60 35.73 -4.18
N LEU A 137 6.68 34.84 -4.52
CA LEU A 137 6.88 33.79 -5.52
C LEU A 137 5.63 33.65 -6.41
N PRO A 138 5.72 34.04 -7.71
CA PRO A 138 4.61 33.96 -8.64
C PRO A 138 4.44 32.56 -9.28
N PHE A 139 3.20 32.17 -9.53
CA PHE A 139 2.81 30.93 -10.20
C PHE A 139 1.70 31.19 -11.22
N SER A 140 1.88 30.68 -12.44
CA SER A 140 0.82 30.63 -13.45
C SER A 140 -0.04 29.39 -13.25
N LEU A 141 -1.34 29.59 -13.03
CA LEU A 141 -2.33 28.56 -12.76
C LEU A 141 -3.02 28.04 -14.02
N ASP A 142 -3.08 28.85 -15.08
CA ASP A 142 -3.65 28.44 -16.36
C ASP A 142 -2.89 27.22 -16.92
N ASP A 143 -3.64 26.30 -17.53
CA ASP A 143 -3.08 25.24 -18.35
C ASP A 143 -2.36 25.88 -19.55
N PRO A 144 -1.05 25.64 -19.76
CA PRO A 144 -0.30 26.25 -20.87
C PRO A 144 -0.90 25.95 -22.25
N ASP A 145 -1.62 24.83 -22.42
CA ASP A 145 -2.29 24.49 -23.68
C ASP A 145 -3.62 25.25 -23.87
N ARG A 146 -4.14 25.88 -22.81
CA ARG A 146 -5.41 26.65 -22.78
C ARG A 146 -5.22 28.11 -22.35
N ALA A 147 -3.97 28.52 -22.13
CA ALA A 147 -3.61 29.86 -21.73
C ALA A 147 -3.96 30.85 -22.87
N PRO A 148 -4.33 32.10 -22.55
CA PRO A 148 -4.45 33.16 -23.55
C PRO A 148 -3.14 33.33 -24.34
N GLU A 149 -3.19 33.94 -25.54
CA GLU A 149 -1.95 34.30 -26.26
C GLU A 149 -1.06 35.20 -25.38
N ASP A 150 0.26 35.05 -25.52
CA ASP A 150 1.25 35.79 -24.74
C ASP A 150 0.93 37.30 -24.68
N GLY A 151 0.76 37.81 -23.46
CA GLY A 151 0.45 39.22 -23.21
C GLY A 151 -1.05 39.57 -23.12
N LEU A 152 -1.96 38.63 -23.37
CA LEU A 152 -3.38 38.77 -23.06
C LEU A 152 -3.69 38.22 -21.66
N MET A 153 -4.39 39.02 -20.86
CA MET A 153 -4.85 38.65 -19.53
C MET A 153 -6.35 38.42 -19.56
N ARG A 154 -6.84 37.32 -18.95
CA ARG A 154 -8.28 37.14 -18.73
C ARG A 154 -8.78 38.22 -17.77
N LEU A 155 -9.96 38.78 -18.05
CA LEU A 155 -10.57 39.73 -17.13
C LEU A 155 -10.95 39.02 -15.82
N PRO A 156 -10.78 39.66 -14.65
CA PRO A 156 -11.22 39.09 -13.37
C PRO A 156 -12.70 38.66 -13.42
N GLY A 157 -13.01 37.48 -12.89
CA GLY A 157 -14.38 36.92 -12.91
C GLY A 157 -14.77 36.18 -14.19
N MET A 158 -13.88 36.06 -15.17
CA MET A 158 -14.12 35.35 -16.44
C MET A 158 -13.26 34.09 -16.60
N GLY A 159 -12.49 33.72 -15.57
CA GLY A 159 -11.65 32.52 -15.51
C GLY A 159 -12.42 31.25 -15.13
N GLU A 160 -11.79 30.09 -15.31
CA GLU A 160 -12.26 28.85 -14.68
C GLU A 160 -11.91 28.91 -13.19
N THR A 161 -12.70 28.25 -12.34
CA THR A 161 -12.34 28.12 -10.92
C THR A 161 -11.33 26.99 -10.76
N HIS A 162 -10.20 27.32 -10.15
CA HIS A 162 -9.08 26.44 -9.85
C HIS A 162 -9.10 26.04 -8.38
N HIS A 163 -8.82 24.77 -8.09
CA HIS A 163 -8.44 24.29 -6.77
C HIS A 163 -6.92 24.30 -6.69
N VAL A 164 -6.37 25.13 -5.78
CA VAL A 164 -4.93 25.36 -5.65
C VAL A 164 -4.44 24.88 -4.29
N ARG A 165 -3.36 24.11 -4.29
CA ARG A 165 -2.59 23.75 -3.08
C ARG A 165 -1.13 24.17 -3.27
N VAL A 166 -0.65 25.08 -2.42
CA VAL A 166 0.75 25.54 -2.39
C VAL A 166 1.49 24.82 -1.28
N TRP A 167 2.49 24.01 -1.62
CA TRP A 167 3.29 23.24 -0.67
C TRP A 167 4.49 24.06 -0.19
N LEU A 168 4.63 24.19 1.13
CA LEU A 168 5.76 24.89 1.74
C LEU A 168 7.00 23.99 1.84
N PRO A 169 8.21 24.57 1.98
CA PRO A 169 9.46 23.82 1.97
C PRO A 169 9.53 22.77 3.07
N CYS A 170 10.16 21.64 2.79
CA CYS A 170 10.29 20.52 3.73
C CYS A 170 11.62 20.51 4.50
N LEU A 171 12.66 21.12 3.95
CA LEU A 171 14.01 21.15 4.53
C LEU A 171 14.36 22.51 5.14
N ARG A 172 13.49 23.50 4.99
CA ARG A 172 13.62 24.85 5.59
C ARG A 172 12.31 25.27 6.25
N GLY A 173 12.41 26.23 7.17
CA GLY A 173 11.24 26.94 7.68
C GLY A 173 10.91 28.13 6.79
N CYS A 174 9.73 28.71 6.96
CA CYS A 174 9.38 29.97 6.32
C CYS A 174 8.39 30.76 7.16
N VAL A 175 8.21 32.02 6.76
CA VAL A 175 7.06 32.84 7.13
C VAL A 175 6.30 33.19 5.85
N VAL A 176 4.96 33.27 5.96
CA VAL A 176 4.06 33.65 4.87
C VAL A 176 3.22 34.85 5.31
N ARG A 177 2.76 35.67 4.37
CA ARG A 177 1.90 36.82 4.69
C ARG A 177 0.59 36.78 3.92
N ASP A 178 0.64 37.03 2.61
CA ASP A 178 -0.54 37.10 1.75
C ASP A 178 -0.43 36.16 0.54
N VAL A 179 -1.59 35.77 0.03
CA VAL A 179 -1.74 35.26 -1.34
C VAL A 179 -2.42 36.35 -2.16
N VAL A 180 -1.77 36.74 -3.26
CA VAL A 180 -2.27 37.76 -4.19
C VAL A 180 -2.60 37.09 -5.51
N GLY A 181 -3.83 37.26 -5.99
CA GLY A 181 -4.33 36.67 -7.22
C GLY A 181 -4.82 37.73 -8.19
N ASN A 182 -4.72 37.42 -9.48
CA ASN A 182 -5.16 38.31 -10.54
C ASN A 182 -6.64 38.13 -10.95
N GLY A 183 -7.34 37.21 -10.29
CA GLY A 183 -8.77 36.95 -10.40
C GLY A 183 -9.63 37.79 -9.45
N SER A 184 -10.90 37.42 -9.34
CA SER A 184 -11.91 38.12 -8.54
C SER A 184 -12.04 37.60 -7.10
N PHE A 185 -11.61 36.37 -6.80
CA PHE A 185 -11.67 35.81 -5.45
C PHE A 185 -10.53 34.85 -5.13
N ILE A 186 -10.23 34.70 -3.83
CA ILE A 186 -9.47 33.61 -3.24
C ILE A 186 -10.23 33.17 -1.99
N THR A 187 -10.65 31.91 -1.94
CA THR A 187 -11.48 31.38 -0.85
C THR A 187 -10.81 30.17 -0.21
N PRO A 188 -10.66 30.10 1.13
CA PRO A 188 -10.07 28.94 1.80
C PRO A 188 -10.84 27.65 1.50
N VAL A 189 -10.12 26.54 1.33
CA VAL A 189 -10.71 25.20 1.27
C VAL A 189 -10.87 24.65 2.69
N GLU A 190 -11.97 23.95 2.96
CA GLU A 190 -12.20 23.34 4.27
C GLU A 190 -11.23 22.19 4.52
N ARG A 191 -10.69 22.13 5.73
CA ARG A 191 -9.80 21.04 6.18
C ARG A 191 -10.54 19.71 6.20
N THR A 192 -10.02 18.73 5.50
CA THR A 192 -10.42 17.33 5.66
C THR A 192 -9.49 16.70 6.70
N GLY A 193 -10.00 15.86 7.61
CA GLY A 193 -9.26 15.41 8.81
C GLY A 193 -7.84 14.89 8.55
N GLU A 194 -7.03 14.71 9.58
CA GLU A 194 -5.57 14.68 9.38
C GLU A 194 -4.96 13.28 9.18
N LEU A 195 -3.90 13.22 8.37
CA LEU A 195 -2.87 12.18 8.41
C LEU A 195 -1.72 12.67 9.29
N LEU A 196 -1.47 12.01 10.40
CA LEU A 196 -0.30 12.30 11.25
C LEU A 196 0.87 11.38 10.87
N VAL A 197 2.01 11.96 10.54
CA VAL A 197 3.26 11.22 10.30
C VAL A 197 4.26 11.52 11.41
N LEU A 198 4.64 10.50 12.17
CA LEU A 198 5.65 10.54 13.23
C LEU A 198 6.91 9.83 12.73
N GLY A 199 7.96 10.57 12.38
CA GLY A 199 9.11 9.95 11.70
C GLY A 199 10.42 10.73 11.79
N ASP A 200 11.37 10.33 10.96
CA ASP A 200 12.72 10.91 10.92
C ASP A 200 12.97 11.74 9.63
N SER A 201 14.21 11.79 9.12
CA SER A 201 14.59 12.54 7.91
C SER A 201 13.82 12.07 6.68
N ILE A 202 13.58 10.76 6.57
CA ILE A 202 12.86 10.17 5.43
C ILE A 202 11.41 10.63 5.43
N ALA A 203 10.78 10.68 6.60
CA ALA A 203 9.44 11.23 6.77
C ALA A 203 9.39 12.74 6.52
N GLN A 204 10.41 13.48 6.98
CA GLN A 204 10.49 14.92 6.78
C GLN A 204 10.56 15.31 5.29
N GLY A 205 11.11 14.43 4.45
CA GLY A 205 11.21 14.65 2.99
C GLY A 205 12.62 15.02 2.52
N PHE A 206 13.65 14.63 3.27
CA PHE A 206 15.04 14.77 2.80
C PHE A 206 15.18 14.18 1.41
N VAL A 207 15.81 14.94 0.50
CA VAL A 207 16.16 14.55 -0.88
C VAL A 207 14.98 14.07 -1.75
N ALA A 208 13.75 14.47 -1.39
CA ALA A 208 12.58 14.33 -2.26
C ALA A 208 12.56 15.35 -3.40
N ASP A 209 13.41 16.39 -3.32
CA ASP A 209 13.56 17.54 -4.23
C ASP A 209 12.35 18.48 -4.32
N ASP A 210 11.15 17.98 -4.08
CA ASP A 210 9.89 18.72 -4.12
C ASP A 210 9.00 18.39 -2.92
N PRO A 211 8.53 19.38 -2.14
CA PRO A 211 7.72 19.14 -0.95
C PRO A 211 6.35 18.49 -1.25
N ALA A 212 5.82 18.61 -2.47
CA ALA A 212 4.58 17.93 -2.86
C ALA A 212 4.81 16.44 -3.15
N LEU A 213 6.05 16.03 -3.44
CA LEU A 213 6.41 14.69 -3.91
C LEU A 213 7.09 13.83 -2.84
N THR A 214 7.18 14.31 -1.60
CA THR A 214 7.58 13.46 -0.47
C THR A 214 6.57 12.30 -0.32
N TRP A 215 7.02 11.15 0.21
CA TRP A 215 6.13 10.00 0.35
C TRP A 215 4.93 10.33 1.26
N ALA A 216 5.13 11.18 2.27
CA ALA A 216 4.10 11.61 3.20
C ALA A 216 3.08 12.52 2.51
N SER A 217 3.54 13.48 1.69
CA SER A 217 2.68 14.36 0.88
C SER A 217 1.86 13.55 -0.11
N LEU A 218 2.50 12.63 -0.85
CA LEU A 218 1.81 11.75 -1.80
C LEU A 218 0.78 10.83 -1.13
N LEU A 219 1.09 10.30 0.07
CA LEU A 219 0.14 9.51 0.84
C LEU A 219 -1.07 10.34 1.27
N SER A 220 -0.85 11.56 1.78
CA SER A 220 -1.92 12.46 2.21
C SER A 220 -2.90 12.79 1.08
N GLN A 221 -2.37 13.08 -0.11
CA GLN A 221 -3.15 13.34 -1.32
C GLN A 221 -4.03 12.15 -1.72
N ARG A 222 -3.49 10.93 -1.67
CA ARG A 222 -4.25 9.70 -1.96
C ARG A 222 -5.38 9.45 -0.98
N LEU A 223 -5.17 9.78 0.29
CA LEU A 223 -6.14 9.57 1.34
C LEU A 223 -7.17 10.70 1.45
N GLY A 224 -6.94 11.83 0.75
CA GLY A 224 -7.76 13.04 0.87
C GLY A 224 -7.73 13.65 2.27
N LEU A 225 -6.57 13.58 2.94
CA LEU A 225 -6.38 14.04 4.33
C LEU A 225 -5.33 15.16 4.39
N ASP A 226 -5.50 16.10 5.31
CA ASP A 226 -4.47 17.09 5.61
C ASP A 226 -3.24 16.45 6.24
N LEU A 227 -2.04 16.76 5.76
CA LEU A 227 -0.80 16.20 6.30
C LEU A 227 -0.30 17.00 7.50
N VAL A 228 -0.24 16.37 8.67
CA VAL A 228 0.57 16.84 9.80
C VAL A 228 1.83 16.01 9.89
N ASN A 229 2.88 16.47 9.21
CA ASN A 229 4.17 15.78 9.19
C ASN A 229 5.02 16.23 10.38
N GLN A 230 5.32 15.31 11.29
CA GLN A 230 6.20 15.51 12.44
C GLN A 230 7.55 14.77 12.28
N GLY A 231 7.95 14.52 11.04
CA GLY A 231 9.29 14.04 10.68
C GLY A 231 10.39 15.01 11.11
N ILE A 232 11.45 14.49 11.73
CA ILE A 232 12.63 15.26 12.16
C ILE A 232 13.91 14.52 11.77
N GLY A 233 14.76 15.16 10.98
CA GLY A 233 16.09 14.63 10.64
C GLY A 233 16.91 14.22 11.87
N GLY A 234 17.44 13.00 11.85
CA GLY A 234 18.22 12.43 12.95
C GLY A 234 17.41 11.86 14.11
N GLN A 235 16.08 11.97 14.11
CA GLN A 235 15.27 11.54 15.25
C GLN A 235 15.21 10.01 15.40
N VAL A 236 15.20 9.56 16.66
CA VAL A 236 14.91 8.18 17.08
C VAL A 236 13.65 8.18 17.95
N PHE A 237 13.18 7.00 18.37
CA PHE A 237 12.07 6.91 19.34
C PHE A 237 12.41 7.70 20.61
N GLN A 238 11.65 8.76 20.87
CA GLN A 238 11.85 9.64 22.01
C GLN A 238 10.52 9.86 22.73
N PRO A 239 10.25 9.11 23.81
CA PRO A 239 9.08 9.30 24.65
C PRO A 239 8.92 10.76 25.12
N GLY A 240 7.67 11.19 25.27
CA GLY A 240 7.29 12.55 25.66
C GLY A 240 7.15 13.54 24.50
N THR A 241 7.59 13.20 23.29
CA THR A 241 7.43 14.06 22.11
C THR A 241 6.02 14.00 21.49
N THR A 242 5.14 13.16 22.01
CA THR A 242 3.70 13.14 21.69
C THR A 242 2.86 13.94 22.69
N TYR A 243 3.47 14.47 23.74
CA TYR A 243 2.74 15.16 24.81
C TYR A 243 2.12 16.49 24.34
N GLY A 244 0.88 16.75 24.75
CA GLY A 244 0.19 18.03 24.55
C GLY A 244 -0.44 18.23 23.16
N ILE A 245 -0.41 17.23 22.27
CA ILE A 245 -0.96 17.36 20.90
C ILE A 245 -2.42 16.94 20.76
N ALA A 246 -2.92 16.12 21.69
CA ALA A 246 -4.25 15.51 21.62
C ALA A 246 -5.41 16.51 21.49
N GLN A 247 -5.22 17.73 22.01
CA GLN A 247 -6.24 18.78 22.02
C GLN A 247 -6.30 19.57 20.70
N SER A 248 -5.25 19.46 19.87
CA SER A 248 -5.08 20.25 18.65
C SER A 248 -5.10 19.41 17.38
N LEU A 249 -5.23 18.08 17.51
CA LEU A 249 -5.09 17.15 16.38
C LEU A 249 -6.01 15.93 16.54
N HIS A 250 -6.79 15.64 15.50
CA HIS A 250 -7.76 14.54 15.47
C HIS A 250 -7.53 13.65 14.24
N PRO A 251 -6.38 12.94 14.20
CA PRO A 251 -5.97 12.21 13.01
C PRO A 251 -6.95 11.08 12.68
N GLN A 252 -7.20 10.88 11.40
CA GLN A 252 -7.93 9.72 10.89
C GLN A 252 -7.00 8.54 10.60
N ALA A 253 -5.70 8.78 10.44
CA ALA A 253 -4.68 7.77 10.32
C ALA A 253 -3.34 8.29 10.88
N ILE A 254 -2.55 7.39 11.45
CA ILE A 254 -1.22 7.70 11.99
C ILE A 254 -0.19 6.78 11.33
N VAL A 255 0.93 7.32 10.89
CA VAL A 255 2.10 6.54 10.46
C VAL A 255 3.25 6.80 11.42
N VAL A 256 3.82 5.75 12.00
CA VAL A 256 5.02 5.82 12.86
C VAL A 256 6.18 5.17 12.13
N CYS A 257 7.18 5.93 11.72
CA CYS A 257 8.34 5.47 10.95
C CYS A 257 9.63 6.08 11.51
N LEU A 258 10.03 5.58 12.68
CA LEU A 258 11.24 6.01 13.40
C LEU A 258 12.24 4.87 13.51
N GLY A 259 13.50 5.24 13.70
CA GLY A 259 14.55 4.34 14.19
C GLY A 259 15.63 3.98 13.17
N ALA A 260 15.56 4.50 11.94
CA ALA A 260 16.68 4.42 10.99
C ALA A 260 17.98 4.98 11.62
N ASN A 261 17.86 6.08 12.37
CA ASN A 261 18.99 6.75 13.00
C ASN A 261 19.72 5.94 14.10
N TYR A 262 19.12 4.85 14.61
CA TYR A 262 19.86 3.94 15.50
C TYR A 262 21.06 3.28 14.79
N ARG A 263 21.12 3.30 13.44
CA ARG A 263 22.25 2.78 12.65
C ARG A 263 23.58 3.48 12.92
N TYR A 264 23.57 4.79 13.19
CA TYR A 264 24.77 5.61 13.11
C TYR A 264 25.65 5.59 14.38
N GLU A 265 25.07 5.27 15.53
CA GLU A 265 25.74 5.43 16.82
C GLU A 265 25.61 4.20 17.74
N PRO A 266 26.53 4.01 18.71
CA PRO A 266 26.37 2.98 19.73
C PRO A 266 25.06 3.13 20.50
N CYS A 267 24.21 2.10 20.46
CA CYS A 267 22.98 2.06 21.24
C CYS A 267 22.71 0.65 21.76
N ARG A 268 22.23 0.56 23.00
CA ARG A 268 21.99 -0.71 23.67
C ARG A 268 20.53 -1.14 23.51
N ALA A 269 20.32 -2.43 23.30
CA ALA A 269 18.99 -3.02 23.11
C ALA A 269 17.99 -2.65 24.21
N ARG A 270 18.39 -2.71 25.50
CA ARG A 270 17.48 -2.52 26.63
C ARG A 270 16.91 -1.09 26.74
N PRO A 271 17.71 -0.01 26.64
CA PRO A 271 17.17 1.34 26.50
C PRO A 271 16.29 1.51 25.26
N VAL A 272 16.73 1.05 24.09
CA VAL A 272 15.99 1.23 22.83
C VAL A 272 14.62 0.56 22.87
N THR A 273 14.54 -0.72 23.28
CA THR A 273 13.24 -1.41 23.37
C THR A 273 12.30 -0.76 24.40
N ARG A 274 12.84 -0.18 25.49
CA ARG A 274 12.04 0.58 26.46
C ARG A 274 11.47 1.85 25.84
N ASP A 275 12.28 2.58 25.08
CA ASP A 275 11.88 3.85 24.48
C ASP A 275 10.87 3.62 23.33
N VAL A 276 11.07 2.58 22.52
CA VAL A 276 10.07 2.10 21.53
C VAL A 276 8.73 1.79 22.22
N ARG A 277 8.76 0.98 23.28
CA ARG A 277 7.55 0.63 24.05
C ARG A 277 6.84 1.85 24.60
N ALA A 278 7.58 2.74 25.25
CA ALA A 278 7.01 3.93 25.87
C ALA A 278 6.40 4.87 24.83
N TYR A 279 7.07 5.07 23.70
CA TYR A 279 6.57 5.91 22.61
C TYR A 279 5.28 5.36 21.99
N LEU A 280 5.26 4.07 21.62
CA LEU A 280 4.06 3.46 21.03
C LEU A 280 2.89 3.43 22.02
N LEU A 281 3.17 3.19 23.31
CA LEU A 281 2.16 3.29 24.36
C LEU A 281 1.60 4.70 24.51
N GLU A 282 2.42 5.74 24.37
CA GLU A 282 1.95 7.14 24.38
C GLU A 282 1.03 7.42 23.19
N VAL A 283 1.42 7.02 21.97
CA VAL A 283 0.58 7.13 20.77
C VAL A 283 -0.76 6.43 20.98
N SER A 284 -0.74 5.17 21.44
CA SER A 284 -1.95 4.39 21.72
C SER A 284 -2.85 5.04 22.76
N ARG A 285 -2.29 5.65 23.81
CA ARG A 285 -3.09 6.30 24.86
C ARG A 285 -3.75 7.58 24.39
N ILE A 286 -3.09 8.31 23.49
CA ILE A 286 -3.61 9.56 22.95
C ILE A 286 -4.70 9.26 21.92
N TRP A 287 -4.48 8.27 21.05
CA TRP A 287 -5.41 7.88 19.99
C TRP A 287 -5.67 6.37 20.00
N PRO A 288 -6.49 5.88 20.94
CA PRO A 288 -6.73 4.44 21.11
C PRO A 288 -7.53 3.80 19.96
N GLU A 289 -8.30 4.60 19.21
CA GLU A 289 -9.19 4.12 18.14
C GLU A 289 -8.70 4.49 16.73
N VAL A 290 -7.59 5.23 16.61
CA VAL A 290 -7.10 5.69 15.30
C VAL A 290 -6.20 4.63 14.68
N PRO A 291 -6.49 4.15 13.45
CA PRO A 291 -5.63 3.24 12.73
C PRO A 291 -4.19 3.78 12.66
N THR A 292 -3.26 3.01 13.21
CA THR A 292 -1.86 3.40 13.31
C THR A 292 -0.97 2.38 12.62
N TYR A 293 -0.20 2.82 11.64
CA TYR A 293 0.71 1.99 10.86
C TYR A 293 2.13 2.21 11.39
N ALA A 294 2.64 1.26 12.17
CA ALA A 294 3.98 1.30 12.73
C ALA A 294 4.95 0.55 11.83
N LEU A 295 5.87 1.28 11.21
CA LEU A 295 6.81 0.76 10.23
C LEU A 295 8.09 0.29 10.93
N THR A 296 8.61 -0.85 10.49
CA THR A 296 10.06 -1.12 10.60
C THR A 296 10.83 -0.15 9.66
N PRO A 297 12.14 0.08 9.87
CA PRO A 297 12.90 0.92 8.95
C PRO A 297 12.81 0.45 7.49
N LEU A 298 12.89 1.40 6.56
CA LEU A 298 12.97 1.10 5.12
C LEU A 298 14.24 0.29 4.80
N TRP A 299 14.27 -0.32 3.62
CA TRP A 299 15.51 -0.90 3.12
C TRP A 299 16.59 0.17 3.00
N HIS A 300 17.81 -0.17 3.40
CA HIS A 300 19.01 0.63 3.24
C HIS A 300 20.16 -0.28 2.78
N ASP A 301 21.17 0.30 2.16
CA ASP A 301 22.34 -0.44 1.67
C ASP A 301 23.37 -0.64 2.80
N GLU A 302 23.21 -1.73 3.54
CA GLU A 302 24.14 -2.13 4.63
C GLU A 302 25.56 -2.43 4.11
N LEU A 303 25.76 -2.68 2.80
CA LEU A 303 27.10 -2.87 2.23
C LEU A 303 27.78 -1.53 1.92
N ALA A 304 27.04 -0.59 1.34
CA ALA A 304 27.54 0.75 1.04
C ALA A 304 27.79 1.55 2.32
N HIS A 305 26.89 1.45 3.31
CA HIS A 305 27.02 2.13 4.60
C HIS A 305 26.61 1.21 5.76
N PRO A 306 27.55 0.43 6.32
CA PRO A 306 27.27 -0.50 7.40
C PRO A 306 26.77 0.18 8.67
N SER A 307 25.81 -0.46 9.34
CA SER A 307 25.36 -0.02 10.66
C SER A 307 26.52 -0.08 11.67
N HIS A 308 26.55 0.87 12.61
CA HIS A 308 27.57 0.93 13.64
C HIS A 308 27.63 -0.38 14.44
N ALA A 309 28.82 -0.98 14.58
CA ALA A 309 28.98 -2.33 15.14
C ALA A 309 28.47 -2.50 16.59
N MET A 310 28.43 -1.42 17.37
CA MET A 310 27.89 -1.39 18.73
C MET A 310 26.41 -0.96 18.82
N SER A 311 25.73 -0.82 17.69
CA SER A 311 24.30 -0.51 17.63
C SER A 311 23.46 -1.78 17.76
N CYS A 312 22.30 -1.67 18.41
CA CYS A 312 21.29 -2.73 18.44
C CYS A 312 20.32 -2.68 17.24
N TYR A 313 20.61 -1.88 16.20
CA TYR A 313 19.71 -1.64 15.07
C TYR A 313 19.14 -2.91 14.44
N ARG A 314 19.92 -3.99 14.28
CA ARG A 314 19.43 -5.26 13.73
C ARG A 314 18.28 -5.90 14.52
N GLN A 315 18.17 -5.57 15.81
CA GLN A 315 17.10 -6.06 16.68
C GLN A 315 15.85 -5.15 16.65
N LEU A 316 15.97 -3.94 16.13
CA LEU A 316 14.91 -2.92 16.14
C LEU A 316 13.59 -3.41 15.53
N PRO A 317 13.55 -4.09 14.36
CA PRO A 317 12.30 -4.62 13.81
C PRO A 317 11.55 -5.52 14.80
N SER A 318 12.27 -6.36 15.54
CA SER A 318 11.67 -7.25 16.55
C SER A 318 11.14 -6.48 17.77
N PHE A 319 11.76 -5.36 18.14
CA PHE A 319 11.27 -4.51 19.22
C PHE A 319 9.99 -3.78 18.82
N ILE A 320 9.95 -3.24 17.60
CA ILE A 320 8.76 -2.58 17.06
C ILE A 320 7.61 -3.59 17.01
N ALA A 321 7.83 -4.75 16.37
CA ALA A 321 6.82 -5.81 16.30
C ALA A 321 6.26 -6.23 17.67
N ALA A 322 7.14 -6.46 18.65
CA ALA A 322 6.74 -6.87 19.99
C ALA A 322 5.91 -5.82 20.74
N HIS A 323 6.15 -4.52 20.47
CA HIS A 323 5.45 -3.43 21.14
C HIS A 323 4.28 -2.86 20.33
N VAL A 324 4.11 -3.26 19.08
CA VAL A 324 2.90 -3.03 18.27
C VAL A 324 1.82 -4.06 18.61
N ALA A 325 2.19 -5.34 18.70
CA ALA A 325 1.27 -6.46 18.89
C ALA A 325 0.23 -6.32 20.03
N PRO A 326 0.50 -5.65 21.17
CA PRO A 326 -0.49 -5.45 22.23
C PRO A 326 -1.57 -4.38 21.95
N HIS A 327 -1.52 -3.70 20.81
CA HIS A 327 -2.40 -2.57 20.48
C HIS A 327 -3.27 -2.92 19.27
N ASP A 328 -4.56 -3.14 19.47
CA ASP A 328 -5.49 -3.57 18.42
C ASP A 328 -5.60 -2.58 17.26
N GLN A 329 -5.43 -1.28 17.53
CA GLN A 329 -5.47 -0.23 16.51
C GLN A 329 -4.14 -0.05 15.75
N MET A 330 -3.08 -0.78 16.13
CA MET A 330 -1.76 -0.67 15.49
C MET A 330 -1.48 -1.85 14.56
N GLU A 331 -1.16 -1.55 13.32
CA GLU A 331 -0.70 -2.52 12.32
C GLU A 331 0.83 -2.39 12.14
N LEU A 332 1.54 -3.52 12.22
CA LEU A 332 2.97 -3.58 11.89
C LEU A 332 3.11 -3.63 10.37
N VAL A 333 3.87 -2.69 9.82
CA VAL A 333 4.23 -2.67 8.40
C VAL A 333 5.72 -2.95 8.24
N ASP A 334 6.08 -3.90 7.37
CA ASP A 334 7.46 -4.16 7.03
C ASP A 334 8.00 -3.08 6.07
N GLY A 335 8.71 -2.09 6.61
CA GLY A 335 9.32 -1.01 5.85
C GLY A 335 10.32 -1.50 4.80
N GLY A 336 10.96 -2.65 5.02
CA GLY A 336 11.86 -3.27 4.05
C GLY A 336 11.17 -3.69 2.74
N ARG A 337 9.84 -3.82 2.76
CA ARG A 337 9.03 -4.12 1.57
C ARG A 337 8.49 -2.87 0.87
N LEU A 338 8.57 -1.70 1.49
CA LEU A 338 8.07 -0.44 0.93
C LEU A 338 9.05 0.19 -0.08
N LEU A 339 10.28 -0.29 -0.12
CA LEU A 339 11.32 0.22 -1.01
C LEU A 339 12.19 -0.94 -1.50
N ASP A 340 12.40 -1.03 -2.82
CA ASP A 340 13.23 -2.09 -3.39
C ASP A 340 14.69 -1.95 -2.94
N ALA A 341 15.38 -3.08 -2.87
CA ALA A 341 16.80 -3.16 -2.60
C ALA A 341 17.66 -2.69 -3.79
N ARG A 342 17.51 -1.41 -4.17
CA ARG A 342 18.16 -0.77 -5.33
C ARG A 342 18.69 0.60 -4.93
N SER A 343 20.02 0.77 -4.98
CA SER A 343 20.67 2.05 -4.70
C SER A 343 20.26 3.17 -5.65
N SER A 344 19.77 2.86 -6.87
CA SER A 344 19.23 3.84 -7.81
C SER A 344 17.96 4.54 -7.33
N LEU A 345 17.29 4.01 -6.30
CA LEU A 345 16.14 4.63 -5.65
C LEU A 345 16.56 5.56 -4.51
N MET A 346 17.86 5.64 -4.19
CA MET A 346 18.43 6.46 -3.11
C MET A 346 19.17 7.65 -3.70
N ALA A 347 18.96 8.84 -3.16
CA ALA A 347 19.68 10.03 -3.63
C ALA A 347 21.13 10.08 -3.12
N ASP A 348 21.35 9.58 -1.90
CA ASP A 348 22.68 9.47 -1.29
C ASP A 348 23.38 8.11 -1.59
N GLY A 349 22.69 7.22 -2.30
CA GLY A 349 23.15 5.90 -2.68
C GLY A 349 23.01 4.82 -1.60
N PHE A 350 22.52 5.12 -0.39
CA PHE A 350 22.46 4.12 0.69
C PHE A 350 21.28 4.18 1.65
N GLU A 351 20.63 5.32 1.91
CA GLU A 351 19.52 5.41 2.87
C GLU A 351 18.36 6.30 2.41
N HIS A 352 18.65 7.53 1.97
CA HIS A 352 17.58 8.49 1.72
C HIS A 352 16.96 8.28 0.33
N PRO A 353 15.66 7.96 0.22
CA PRO A 353 15.01 7.75 -1.06
C PRO A 353 15.05 9.03 -1.91
N GLY A 354 15.43 8.92 -3.19
CA GLY A 354 15.22 10.00 -4.15
C GLY A 354 13.74 10.13 -4.56
N PRO A 355 13.40 10.98 -5.54
CA PRO A 355 12.02 11.19 -5.98
C PRO A 355 11.27 9.90 -6.35
N ASP A 356 11.92 9.00 -7.08
CA ASP A 356 11.32 7.70 -7.46
C ASP A 356 11.16 6.76 -6.26
N GLY A 357 12.10 6.80 -5.31
CA GLY A 357 12.01 6.04 -4.07
C GLY A 357 10.87 6.52 -3.17
N HIS A 358 10.71 7.84 -3.02
CA HIS A 358 9.56 8.43 -2.32
C HIS A 358 8.22 8.05 -2.95
N ARG A 359 8.13 8.08 -4.29
CA ARG A 359 6.94 7.63 -5.01
C ARG A 359 6.63 6.15 -4.73
N GLN A 360 7.64 5.29 -4.79
CA GLN A 360 7.47 3.85 -4.52
C GLN A 360 7.00 3.59 -3.08
N VAL A 361 7.55 4.29 -2.09
CA VAL A 361 7.11 4.19 -0.69
C VAL A 361 5.65 4.62 -0.57
N ALA A 362 5.26 5.75 -1.18
CA ALA A 362 3.89 6.23 -1.16
C ALA A 362 2.91 5.26 -1.85
N ASP A 363 3.31 4.65 -2.96
CA ASP A 363 2.51 3.65 -3.67
C ASP A 363 2.20 2.44 -2.79
N ARG A 364 3.26 1.84 -2.21
CA ARG A 364 3.15 0.61 -1.43
C ARG A 364 2.46 0.84 -0.09
N LEU A 365 2.82 1.92 0.61
CA LEU A 365 2.18 2.27 1.87
C LEU A 365 0.73 2.71 1.64
N GLY A 366 0.45 3.45 0.58
CA GLY A 366 -0.91 3.84 0.20
C GLY A 366 -1.82 2.65 -0.04
N ALA A 367 -1.31 1.58 -0.66
CA ALA A 367 -2.05 0.33 -0.83
C ALA A 367 -2.43 -0.32 0.51
N ILE A 368 -1.50 -0.38 1.47
CA ILE A 368 -1.73 -0.92 2.82
C ILE A 368 -2.77 -0.07 3.57
N VAL A 369 -2.52 1.23 3.66
CA VAL A 369 -3.36 2.15 4.44
C VAL A 369 -4.79 2.22 3.89
N SER A 370 -4.95 2.27 2.56
CA SER A 370 -6.27 2.34 1.93
C SER A 370 -7.09 1.07 2.22
N MET A 371 -6.47 -0.11 2.22
CA MET A 371 -7.15 -1.35 2.59
C MET A 371 -7.47 -1.38 4.09
N GLY A 372 -6.53 -1.00 4.95
CA GLY A 372 -6.71 -0.97 6.40
C GLY A 372 -7.92 -0.14 6.86
N ARG A 373 -8.28 0.90 6.11
CA ARG A 373 -9.44 1.76 6.36
C ARG A 373 -10.80 1.18 5.91
N MET A 374 -10.79 0.08 5.15
CA MET A 374 -12.01 -0.58 4.65
C MET A 374 -12.37 -1.81 5.48
N SER A 375 -13.66 -1.97 5.76
CA SER A 375 -14.22 -3.24 6.27
C SER A 375 -14.03 -4.37 5.25
N GLU A 376 -14.09 -5.63 5.71
CA GLU A 376 -13.98 -6.78 4.81
C GLU A 376 -15.06 -6.76 3.71
N GLY A 377 -16.28 -6.36 4.06
CA GLY A 377 -17.38 -6.22 3.11
C GLY A 377 -17.10 -5.19 2.01
N GLU A 378 -16.54 -4.03 2.38
CA GLU A 378 -16.11 -3.00 1.43
C GLU A 378 -14.95 -3.49 0.54
N ARG A 379 -13.93 -4.13 1.12
CA ARG A 379 -12.82 -4.70 0.34
C ARG A 379 -13.32 -5.72 -0.69
N ARG A 380 -14.27 -6.57 -0.31
CA ARG A 380 -14.86 -7.58 -1.20
C ARG A 380 -15.71 -6.95 -2.29
N ALA A 381 -16.49 -5.91 -1.98
CA ALA A 381 -17.24 -5.16 -2.98
C ALA A 381 -16.29 -4.48 -3.99
N THR A 382 -15.24 -3.81 -3.51
CA THR A 382 -14.19 -3.21 -4.35
C THR A 382 -13.49 -4.24 -5.22
N ALA A 383 -13.20 -5.44 -4.69
CA ALA A 383 -12.57 -6.52 -5.45
C ALA A 383 -13.48 -7.01 -6.60
N LEU A 384 -14.78 -7.18 -6.34
CA LEU A 384 -15.75 -7.57 -7.36
C LEU A 384 -15.91 -6.47 -8.43
N GLU A 385 -15.93 -5.21 -8.02
CA GLU A 385 -15.95 -4.08 -8.95
C GLU A 385 -14.69 -4.03 -9.81
N ALA A 386 -13.51 -4.24 -9.21
CA ALA A 386 -12.21 -4.26 -9.89
C ALA A 386 -12.10 -5.35 -10.96
N LEU A 387 -12.86 -6.44 -10.82
CA LEU A 387 -12.94 -7.53 -11.80
C LEU A 387 -14.01 -7.31 -12.87
N THR A 388 -14.76 -6.20 -12.82
CA THR A 388 -15.74 -5.87 -13.86
C THR A 388 -15.03 -5.60 -15.19
N GLY A 389 -15.36 -6.40 -16.20
CA GLY A 389 -14.70 -6.32 -17.51
C GLY A 389 -13.30 -6.96 -17.55
N ALA A 390 -12.86 -7.60 -16.47
CA ALA A 390 -11.61 -8.35 -16.46
C ALA A 390 -11.67 -9.57 -17.41
N PRO A 391 -10.51 -10.06 -17.89
CA PRO A 391 -10.46 -11.21 -18.78
C PRO A 391 -11.05 -12.48 -18.16
N ARG A 392 -11.54 -13.40 -18.99
CA ARG A 392 -12.23 -14.63 -18.54
C ARG A 392 -11.42 -15.50 -17.56
N ARG A 393 -10.09 -15.45 -17.63
CA ARG A 393 -9.18 -16.14 -16.71
C ARG A 393 -9.32 -15.69 -15.25
N THR A 394 -9.98 -14.57 -14.96
CA THR A 394 -10.25 -14.11 -13.59
C THR A 394 -11.52 -14.71 -12.99
N LEU A 395 -12.22 -15.60 -13.70
CA LEU A 395 -13.43 -16.25 -13.19
C LEU A 395 -13.20 -17.03 -11.88
N PRO A 396 -12.11 -17.81 -11.71
CA PRO A 396 -11.77 -18.44 -10.44
C PRO A 396 -11.80 -17.46 -9.27
N LEU A 397 -11.05 -16.36 -9.37
CA LEU A 397 -10.97 -15.32 -8.36
C LEU A 397 -12.32 -14.62 -8.12
N SER A 398 -13.08 -14.36 -9.19
CA SER A 398 -14.42 -13.76 -9.09
C SER A 398 -15.38 -14.65 -8.31
N GLU A 399 -15.35 -15.96 -8.54
CA GLU A 399 -16.20 -16.90 -7.82
C GLU A 399 -15.78 -17.09 -6.37
N ALA A 400 -14.48 -17.14 -6.08
CA ALA A 400 -13.99 -17.15 -4.71
C ALA A 400 -14.50 -15.93 -3.92
N LEU A 401 -14.43 -14.75 -4.54
CA LEU A 401 -14.94 -13.51 -3.94
C LEU A 401 -16.45 -13.56 -3.70
N ARG A 402 -17.27 -13.95 -4.69
CA ARG A 402 -18.75 -14.02 -4.57
C ARG A 402 -19.21 -14.99 -3.50
N ARG A 403 -18.50 -16.11 -3.34
CA ARG A 403 -18.82 -17.17 -2.38
C ARG A 403 -18.31 -16.87 -0.97
N GLY A 404 -17.62 -15.74 -0.76
CA GLY A 404 -17.09 -15.38 0.54
C GLY A 404 -15.85 -16.19 0.94
N LEU A 405 -15.12 -16.77 -0.03
CA LEU A 405 -13.94 -17.57 0.24
C LEU A 405 -12.73 -16.66 0.47
N GLY A 406 -11.95 -16.95 1.52
CA GLY A 406 -10.73 -16.23 1.88
C GLY A 406 -10.95 -14.77 2.28
N VAL A 407 -9.84 -14.06 2.51
CA VAL A 407 -9.77 -12.65 2.90
C VAL A 407 -9.15 -11.82 1.79
N VAL A 408 -9.78 -10.70 1.46
CA VAL A 408 -9.23 -9.74 0.48
C VAL A 408 -8.07 -8.98 1.11
N VAL A 409 -6.86 -9.27 0.62
CA VAL A 409 -5.62 -8.61 1.04
C VAL A 409 -5.50 -7.25 0.36
N PHE A 410 -5.83 -7.20 -0.94
CA PHE A 410 -5.79 -5.96 -1.72
C PHE A 410 -6.87 -5.95 -2.80
N ALA A 411 -7.51 -4.79 -2.99
CA ALA A 411 -8.45 -4.56 -4.07
C ALA A 411 -8.42 -3.11 -4.52
N GLN A 412 -8.13 -2.91 -5.81
CA GLN A 412 -8.30 -1.65 -6.52
C GLN A 412 -8.61 -1.99 -7.97
N ARG A 413 -9.26 -1.08 -8.69
CA ARG A 413 -9.51 -1.27 -10.13
C ARG A 413 -8.24 -1.71 -10.85
N GLY A 414 -8.31 -2.88 -11.51
CA GLY A 414 -7.18 -3.44 -12.25
C GLY A 414 -6.20 -4.28 -11.41
N CYS A 415 -6.42 -4.52 -10.11
CA CYS A 415 -5.58 -5.41 -9.29
C CYS A 415 -6.32 -5.97 -8.07
N VAL A 416 -6.27 -7.29 -7.89
CA VAL A 416 -6.88 -7.99 -6.75
C VAL A 416 -5.94 -9.08 -6.24
N LEU A 417 -5.75 -9.10 -4.92
CA LEU A 417 -5.05 -10.15 -4.18
C LEU A 417 -5.97 -10.70 -3.09
N LEU A 418 -6.28 -11.99 -3.20
CA LEU A 418 -7.09 -12.74 -2.24
C LEU A 418 -6.22 -13.78 -1.56
N ARG A 419 -6.37 -13.97 -0.25
CA ARG A 419 -5.74 -15.07 0.50
C ARG A 419 -6.80 -16.04 0.99
N LEU A 420 -6.69 -17.30 0.61
CA LEU A 420 -7.58 -18.38 1.03
C LEU A 420 -7.20 -18.91 2.42
N ASP A 421 -8.11 -19.66 3.04
CA ASP A 421 -7.94 -20.18 4.41
C ASP A 421 -6.81 -21.20 4.53
N ASP A 422 -6.47 -21.88 3.43
CA ASP A 422 -5.37 -22.85 3.34
C ASP A 422 -3.98 -22.18 3.18
N GLY A 423 -3.94 -20.85 3.02
CA GLY A 423 -2.75 -20.02 2.83
C GLY A 423 -2.38 -19.76 1.37
N VAL A 424 -3.11 -20.31 0.40
CA VAL A 424 -2.91 -20.01 -1.03
C VAL A 424 -3.37 -18.59 -1.33
N GLN A 425 -2.64 -17.88 -2.18
CA GLN A 425 -3.02 -16.55 -2.64
C GLN A 425 -3.46 -16.58 -4.10
N MET A 426 -4.65 -16.04 -4.41
CA MET A 426 -5.11 -15.84 -5.78
C MET A 426 -4.83 -14.40 -6.19
N PHE A 427 -4.20 -14.20 -7.34
CA PHE A 427 -3.73 -12.89 -7.77
C PHE A 427 -4.03 -12.59 -9.24
N TRP A 428 -4.55 -11.39 -9.49
CA TRP A 428 -4.70 -10.84 -10.83
C TRP A 428 -4.41 -9.34 -10.83
N ALA A 429 -3.72 -8.84 -11.85
CA ALA A 429 -3.65 -7.42 -12.12
C ALA A 429 -3.57 -7.12 -13.63
N GLY A 430 -4.50 -6.30 -14.14
CA GLY A 430 -4.42 -5.74 -15.49
C GLY A 430 -3.58 -4.46 -15.55
N ASP A 431 -3.40 -3.76 -14.42
CA ASP A 431 -2.39 -2.73 -14.25
C ASP A 431 -1.12 -3.38 -13.70
N HIS A 432 -0.09 -3.50 -14.54
CA HIS A 432 1.14 -4.20 -14.17
C HIS A 432 2.02 -3.41 -13.20
N ASP A 433 1.95 -2.07 -13.20
CA ASP A 433 2.73 -1.26 -12.26
C ASP A 433 2.14 -1.40 -10.85
N LEU A 434 0.82 -1.29 -10.74
CA LEU A 434 0.12 -1.60 -9.49
C LEU A 434 0.34 -3.05 -9.06
N GLY A 435 0.28 -3.99 -10.01
CA GLY A 435 0.54 -5.41 -9.75
C GLY A 435 1.92 -5.64 -9.14
N ARG A 436 2.98 -5.04 -9.70
CA ARG A 436 4.35 -5.12 -9.14
C ARG A 436 4.45 -4.53 -7.74
N ALA A 437 3.77 -3.40 -7.48
CA ALA A 437 3.75 -2.81 -6.14
C ALA A 437 3.09 -3.74 -5.11
N VAL A 438 1.96 -4.36 -5.46
CA VAL A 438 1.24 -5.32 -4.59
C VAL A 438 2.05 -6.59 -4.37
N ILE A 439 2.70 -7.12 -5.42
CA ILE A 439 3.61 -8.27 -5.30
C ILE A 439 4.72 -7.97 -4.29
N ALA A 440 5.39 -6.82 -4.39
CA ALA A 440 6.49 -6.51 -3.48
C ALA A 440 6.03 -6.21 -2.04
N ALA A 441 4.94 -5.47 -1.87
CA ALA A 441 4.50 -5.00 -0.55
C ALA A 441 3.69 -6.04 0.24
N LEU A 442 2.73 -6.70 -0.41
CA LEU A 442 1.63 -7.39 0.25
C LEU A 442 1.63 -8.90 0.03
N MET A 443 2.22 -9.38 -1.06
CA MET A 443 2.25 -10.82 -1.35
C MET A 443 3.19 -11.53 -0.36
N GLU A 444 2.73 -12.66 0.17
CA GLU A 444 3.51 -13.53 1.04
C GLU A 444 4.18 -14.60 0.16
N PRO A 445 5.37 -15.10 0.52
CA PRO A 445 6.08 -16.11 -0.25
C PRO A 445 5.50 -17.52 -0.01
N THR A 446 4.18 -17.66 -0.14
CA THR A 446 3.42 -18.92 -0.09
C THR A 446 3.11 -19.41 -1.51
N VAL A 447 2.15 -20.32 -1.67
CA VAL A 447 1.68 -20.73 -3.01
C VAL A 447 0.79 -19.64 -3.58
N VAL A 448 1.07 -19.21 -4.82
CA VAL A 448 0.30 -18.17 -5.51
C VAL A 448 -0.32 -18.73 -6.78
N ASP A 449 -1.65 -18.69 -6.88
CA ASP A 449 -2.41 -18.89 -8.10
C ASP A 449 -2.49 -17.57 -8.89
N VAL A 450 -1.77 -17.52 -10.00
CA VAL A 450 -1.59 -16.31 -10.81
C VAL A 450 -2.47 -16.39 -12.05
N LEU A 451 -3.36 -15.41 -12.18
CA LEU A 451 -4.30 -15.27 -13.29
C LEU A 451 -3.87 -14.18 -14.29
N GLU A 452 -2.66 -13.63 -14.14
CA GLU A 452 -2.02 -12.73 -15.11
C GLU A 452 -0.65 -13.27 -15.53
N PRO A 453 -0.54 -13.90 -16.72
CA PRO A 453 0.71 -14.53 -17.16
C PRO A 453 1.89 -13.55 -17.27
N ALA A 454 1.61 -12.27 -17.54
CA ALA A 454 2.63 -11.24 -17.64
C ALA A 454 3.37 -10.96 -16.32
N LEU A 455 2.78 -11.31 -15.17
CA LEU A 455 3.32 -11.02 -13.83
C LEU A 455 3.98 -12.23 -13.15
N VAL A 456 3.96 -13.39 -13.79
CA VAL A 456 4.61 -14.62 -13.29
C VAL A 456 6.08 -14.35 -12.94
N ARG A 457 6.81 -13.68 -13.85
CA ARG A 457 8.23 -13.41 -13.66
C ARG A 457 8.50 -12.43 -12.52
N ASP A 458 7.61 -11.45 -12.31
CA ASP A 458 7.72 -10.50 -11.20
C ASP A 458 7.60 -11.24 -9.85
N ILE A 459 6.68 -12.20 -9.75
CA ILE A 459 6.48 -13.01 -8.55
C ILE A 459 7.68 -13.94 -8.30
N GLU A 460 8.18 -14.61 -9.35
CA GLU A 460 9.38 -15.46 -9.27
C GLU A 460 10.58 -14.68 -8.72
N LEU A 461 10.85 -13.50 -9.27
CA LEU A 461 12.00 -12.68 -8.89
C LEU A 461 11.85 -12.09 -7.49
N THR A 462 10.64 -11.69 -7.11
CA THR A 462 10.39 -11.03 -5.83
C THR A 462 10.39 -12.03 -4.67
N HIS A 463 9.75 -13.20 -4.84
CA HIS A 463 9.49 -14.14 -3.74
C HIS A 463 10.25 -15.47 -3.87
N ALA A 464 11.08 -15.63 -4.91
CA ALA A 464 11.81 -16.87 -5.23
C ALA A 464 10.89 -18.10 -5.40
N LEU A 465 9.66 -17.88 -5.85
CA LEU A 465 8.68 -18.94 -6.14
C LEU A 465 8.89 -19.48 -7.57
N THR A 466 9.91 -20.32 -7.75
CA THR A 466 10.38 -20.72 -9.10
C THR A 466 9.78 -22.02 -9.63
N ARG A 467 8.96 -22.74 -8.86
CA ARG A 467 8.21 -23.91 -9.37
C ARG A 467 6.88 -23.43 -9.96
N LEU A 468 6.79 -23.43 -11.28
CA LEU A 468 5.60 -23.07 -12.05
C LEU A 468 4.81 -24.31 -12.47
N THR A 469 3.52 -24.35 -12.13
CA THR A 469 2.60 -25.43 -12.53
C THR A 469 1.39 -24.84 -13.27
N PRO A 470 1.29 -24.98 -14.60
CA PRO A 470 0.20 -24.41 -15.38
C PRO A 470 -1.04 -25.31 -15.36
N TYR A 471 -2.23 -24.71 -15.44
CA TYR A 471 -3.51 -25.43 -15.48
C TYR A 471 -4.47 -24.84 -16.51
N HIS A 472 -5.25 -25.71 -17.15
CA HIS A 472 -6.43 -25.29 -17.88
C HIS A 472 -7.57 -24.95 -16.92
N SER A 473 -7.98 -23.69 -16.85
CA SER A 473 -9.26 -23.33 -16.23
C SER A 473 -10.41 -23.74 -17.16
N CYS A 474 -11.28 -24.62 -16.69
CA CYS A 474 -12.44 -25.12 -17.41
C CYS A 474 -13.69 -24.47 -16.83
N LEU A 475 -14.46 -23.73 -17.63
CA LEU A 475 -15.55 -22.87 -17.17
C LEU A 475 -16.91 -23.35 -17.71
N TYR A 476 -17.90 -23.52 -16.84
CA TYR A 476 -19.28 -23.83 -17.23
C TYR A 476 -20.12 -22.54 -17.31
N GLU A 477 -20.19 -21.93 -18.49
CA GLU A 477 -20.84 -20.62 -18.68
C GLU A 477 -22.36 -20.69 -18.90
N ARG A 478 -22.90 -21.90 -19.05
CA ARG A 478 -24.34 -22.09 -19.26
C ARG A 478 -25.06 -22.06 -17.91
N ARG A 479 -26.35 -21.71 -17.94
CA ARG A 479 -27.24 -21.76 -16.76
C ARG A 479 -28.10 -23.01 -16.72
N THR A 480 -28.08 -23.80 -17.79
CA THR A 480 -28.86 -25.03 -17.91
C THR A 480 -28.15 -26.16 -17.19
N PRO A 481 -28.84 -27.02 -16.41
CA PRO A 481 -28.24 -28.23 -15.88
C PRO A 481 -27.69 -29.16 -16.96
N VAL A 482 -26.63 -29.89 -16.63
CA VAL A 482 -26.08 -30.98 -17.45
C VAL A 482 -26.96 -32.23 -17.26
N GLU A 483 -27.24 -32.93 -18.36
CA GLU A 483 -28.00 -34.18 -18.30
C GLU A 483 -27.22 -35.27 -17.56
N VAL A 484 -27.87 -35.87 -16.55
CA VAL A 484 -27.33 -36.98 -15.75
C VAL A 484 -28.30 -38.16 -15.85
N ASP A 485 -27.76 -39.36 -16.01
CA ASP A 485 -28.51 -40.61 -15.97
C ASP A 485 -29.10 -40.83 -14.56
N GLY A 486 -30.40 -40.61 -14.42
CA GLY A 486 -31.12 -40.71 -13.15
C GLY A 486 -31.16 -42.11 -12.53
N GLN A 487 -30.68 -43.15 -13.23
CA GLN A 487 -30.53 -44.48 -12.65
C GLN A 487 -29.25 -44.64 -11.81
N ARG A 488 -28.32 -43.67 -11.90
CA ARG A 488 -27.07 -43.71 -11.14
C ARG A 488 -27.26 -43.17 -9.75
N GLU A 489 -26.88 -43.97 -8.75
CA GLU A 489 -26.91 -43.56 -7.36
C GLU A 489 -25.74 -42.60 -7.07
N MET A 490 -26.08 -41.36 -6.70
CA MET A 490 -25.16 -40.31 -6.28
C MET A 490 -25.57 -39.82 -4.90
N ARG A 491 -24.63 -39.78 -3.94
CA ARG A 491 -24.90 -39.24 -2.60
C ARG A 491 -23.66 -38.63 -1.97
N PRO A 492 -23.81 -37.63 -1.08
CA PRO A 492 -22.68 -37.11 -0.31
C PRO A 492 -22.00 -38.22 0.48
N LEU A 493 -20.67 -38.16 0.51
CA LEU A 493 -19.85 -38.99 1.38
C LEU A 493 -19.74 -38.37 2.77
N ASP A 494 -19.54 -39.21 3.77
CA ASP A 494 -19.33 -38.84 5.17
C ASP A 494 -17.94 -39.29 5.66
N GLU A 495 -17.61 -38.99 6.91
CA GLU A 495 -16.31 -39.31 7.52
C GLU A 495 -15.96 -40.81 7.46
N SER A 496 -16.94 -41.72 7.36
CA SER A 496 -16.66 -43.16 7.24
C SER A 496 -15.93 -43.51 5.94
N HIS A 497 -15.99 -42.63 4.94
CA HIS A 497 -15.33 -42.79 3.65
C HIS A 497 -13.92 -42.20 3.61
N PHE A 498 -13.45 -41.53 4.68
CA PHE A 498 -12.17 -40.84 4.74
C PHE A 498 -10.99 -41.69 4.25
N LEU A 499 -10.82 -42.89 4.81
CA LEU A 499 -9.74 -43.80 4.41
C LEU A 499 -9.81 -44.18 2.92
N THR A 500 -11.01 -44.31 2.35
CA THR A 500 -11.18 -44.67 0.95
C THR A 500 -10.85 -43.50 0.02
N VAL A 501 -11.31 -42.29 0.37
CA VAL A 501 -11.00 -41.06 -0.38
C VAL A 501 -9.48 -40.83 -0.37
N CYS A 502 -8.87 -40.88 0.81
CA CYS A 502 -7.42 -40.77 0.96
C CYS A 502 -6.70 -41.90 0.21
N ALA A 503 -7.10 -43.17 0.30
CA ALA A 503 -6.37 -44.22 -0.42
C ALA A 503 -6.38 -44.07 -1.96
N ASN A 504 -7.35 -43.35 -2.54
CA ASN A 504 -7.57 -43.32 -3.98
C ASN A 504 -7.36 -41.95 -4.65
N TYR A 505 -7.08 -40.89 -3.89
CA TYR A 505 -6.82 -39.57 -4.49
C TYR A 505 -5.40 -39.51 -5.08
N ARG A 506 -5.28 -39.33 -6.41
CA ARG A 506 -3.99 -39.41 -7.13
C ARG A 506 -3.00 -38.30 -6.84
N HIS A 507 -3.44 -37.21 -6.22
CA HIS A 507 -2.60 -36.07 -5.85
C HIS A 507 -2.44 -35.99 -4.32
N PRO A 508 -1.67 -36.89 -3.69
CA PRO A 508 -1.45 -36.88 -2.24
C PRO A 508 -0.78 -35.59 -1.76
N GLU A 509 -0.08 -34.86 -2.62
CA GLU A 509 0.49 -33.54 -2.34
C GLU A 509 -0.58 -32.47 -2.03
N TYR A 510 -1.81 -32.66 -2.52
CA TYR A 510 -2.96 -31.79 -2.24
C TYR A 510 -3.85 -32.37 -1.15
N ARG A 511 -3.37 -33.38 -0.41
CA ARG A 511 -4.13 -34.06 0.63
C ARG A 511 -3.68 -33.60 2.01
N ARG A 512 -4.42 -32.66 2.56
CA ARG A 512 -4.43 -32.38 3.99
C ARG A 512 -5.58 -33.15 4.63
N GLU A 513 -5.27 -33.97 5.64
CA GLU A 513 -6.25 -34.90 6.24
C GLU A 513 -7.43 -34.16 6.86
N ASP A 514 -7.15 -33.05 7.54
CA ASP A 514 -8.11 -32.13 8.13
C ASP A 514 -9.01 -31.48 7.07
N GLU A 515 -8.47 -31.08 5.92
CA GLU A 515 -9.25 -30.53 4.79
C GLU A 515 -10.20 -31.58 4.20
N VAL A 516 -9.73 -32.80 3.95
CA VAL A 516 -10.58 -33.88 3.44
C VAL A 516 -11.69 -34.22 4.43
N LEU A 517 -11.39 -34.26 5.73
CA LEU A 517 -12.39 -34.46 6.79
C LEU A 517 -13.41 -33.32 6.82
N ALA A 518 -12.98 -32.07 6.69
CA ALA A 518 -13.87 -30.91 6.65
C ALA A 518 -14.83 -30.98 5.44
N LEU A 519 -14.33 -31.35 4.26
CA LEU A 519 -15.15 -31.53 3.06
C LEU A 519 -16.16 -32.67 3.21
N LEU A 520 -15.77 -33.79 3.83
CA LEU A 520 -16.68 -34.91 4.12
C LEU A 520 -17.77 -34.51 5.12
N ARG A 521 -17.41 -33.82 6.20
CA ARG A 521 -18.36 -33.29 7.20
C ARG A 521 -19.36 -32.32 6.58
N ALA A 522 -18.89 -31.47 5.67
CA ALA A 522 -19.71 -30.50 4.96
C ALA A 522 -20.51 -31.12 3.79
N GLY A 523 -20.40 -32.43 3.54
CA GLY A 523 -21.05 -33.11 2.42
C GLY A 523 -20.60 -32.62 1.04
N ARG A 524 -19.39 -32.06 0.94
CA ARG A 524 -18.85 -31.46 -0.28
C ARG A 524 -18.20 -32.47 -1.23
N ILE A 525 -17.94 -33.68 -0.75
CA ILE A 525 -17.49 -34.80 -1.59
C ILE A 525 -18.70 -35.67 -1.95
N LEU A 526 -18.97 -35.79 -3.24
CA LEU A 526 -20.03 -36.62 -3.80
C LEU A 526 -19.47 -37.98 -4.23
N GLY A 527 -20.15 -39.06 -3.83
CA GLY A 527 -19.81 -40.43 -4.23
C GLY A 527 -20.82 -41.03 -5.18
N GLY A 528 -20.33 -41.80 -6.15
CA GLY A 528 -21.14 -42.62 -7.03
C GLY A 528 -21.18 -44.06 -6.54
N PHE A 529 -22.34 -44.71 -6.60
CA PHE A 529 -22.54 -46.06 -6.09
C PHE A 529 -23.11 -47.02 -7.14
N GLU A 530 -22.60 -48.25 -7.16
CA GLU A 530 -23.09 -49.36 -7.99
C GLU A 530 -23.27 -50.58 -7.10
N GLY A 531 -24.53 -51.01 -6.90
CA GLY A 531 -24.84 -52.14 -6.00
C GLY A 531 -24.44 -51.89 -4.55
N GLY A 532 -24.56 -50.64 -4.06
CA GLY A 532 -24.15 -50.23 -2.71
C GLY A 532 -22.65 -50.04 -2.50
N ARG A 533 -21.81 -50.32 -3.51
CA ARG A 533 -20.36 -50.11 -3.44
C ARG A 533 -19.97 -48.77 -4.07
N LEU A 534 -19.09 -48.02 -3.40
CA LEU A 534 -18.49 -46.81 -3.95
C LEU A 534 -17.71 -47.16 -5.24
N VAL A 535 -17.95 -46.41 -6.31
CA VAL A 535 -17.28 -46.60 -7.61
C VAL A 535 -16.44 -45.41 -8.06
N GLY A 536 -16.60 -44.27 -7.39
CA GLY A 536 -15.84 -43.05 -7.63
C GLY A 536 -16.36 -41.90 -6.78
N PHE A 537 -15.59 -40.81 -6.74
CA PHE A 537 -15.94 -39.59 -6.01
C PHE A 537 -15.50 -38.33 -6.75
N VAL A 538 -16.08 -37.19 -6.38
CA VAL A 538 -15.72 -35.84 -6.84
C VAL A 538 -15.95 -34.85 -5.70
N GLY A 539 -15.12 -33.82 -5.58
CA GLY A 539 -15.15 -32.86 -4.48
C GLY A 539 -15.07 -31.40 -4.94
N GLU A 540 -14.82 -30.53 -3.97
CA GLU A 540 -14.52 -29.11 -4.16
C GLU A 540 -13.15 -28.82 -3.55
N ARG A 541 -12.42 -27.84 -4.10
CA ARG A 541 -11.16 -27.33 -3.56
C ARG A 541 -11.39 -26.02 -2.76
N PRO A 542 -10.43 -25.57 -1.93
CA PRO A 542 -10.58 -24.36 -1.11
C PRO A 542 -10.94 -23.09 -1.90
N GLU A 543 -10.48 -22.96 -3.14
CA GLU A 543 -10.79 -21.87 -4.06
C GLU A 543 -12.17 -22.00 -4.75
N GLY A 544 -12.90 -23.08 -4.48
CA GLY A 544 -14.24 -23.34 -4.99
C GLY A 544 -14.29 -24.03 -6.35
N SER A 545 -13.16 -24.52 -6.87
CA SER A 545 -13.10 -25.34 -8.08
C SER A 545 -13.70 -26.74 -7.83
N ILE A 546 -14.26 -27.35 -8.88
CA ILE A 546 -14.60 -28.77 -8.89
C ILE A 546 -13.30 -29.54 -9.06
N GLY A 547 -13.03 -30.46 -8.14
CA GLY A 547 -11.79 -31.23 -8.11
C GLY A 547 -11.97 -32.62 -7.51
N MET A 548 -10.86 -33.28 -7.18
CA MET A 548 -10.85 -34.61 -6.54
C MET A 548 -11.67 -35.67 -7.32
N LEU A 549 -11.76 -35.55 -8.64
CA LEU A 549 -12.54 -36.48 -9.45
C LEU A 549 -11.76 -37.80 -9.65
N GLU A 550 -12.23 -38.86 -9.00
CA GLU A 550 -11.61 -40.17 -9.07
C GLU A 550 -12.64 -41.26 -9.38
N VAL A 551 -12.36 -42.08 -10.39
CA VAL A 551 -13.12 -43.31 -10.65
C VAL A 551 -12.27 -44.49 -10.21
N LEU A 552 -12.82 -45.31 -9.31
CA LEU A 552 -12.09 -46.41 -8.69
C LEU A 552 -11.72 -47.50 -9.70
N PRO A 553 -10.63 -48.26 -9.45
CA PRO A 553 -10.18 -49.33 -10.34
C PRO A 553 -11.28 -50.30 -10.74
N GLY A 554 -11.34 -50.65 -12.04
CA GLY A 554 -12.35 -51.55 -12.60
C GLY A 554 -13.69 -50.88 -12.96
N GLN A 555 -13.86 -49.58 -12.69
CA GLN A 555 -15.06 -48.81 -13.02
C GLN A 555 -14.86 -47.79 -14.15
N TRP A 556 -13.65 -47.76 -14.74
CA TRP A 556 -13.31 -46.87 -15.85
C TRP A 556 -14.13 -47.16 -17.10
N ARG A 557 -14.31 -46.12 -17.93
CA ARG A 557 -15.04 -46.16 -19.21
C ARG A 557 -16.51 -46.57 -19.11
N LYS A 558 -17.09 -46.62 -17.90
CA LYS A 558 -18.53 -46.84 -17.66
C LYS A 558 -19.36 -45.56 -17.49
N GLY A 559 -18.78 -44.39 -17.78
CA GLY A 559 -19.46 -43.09 -17.69
C GLY A 559 -19.51 -42.44 -16.30
N TRP A 560 -18.90 -43.05 -15.26
CA TRP A 560 -18.94 -42.54 -13.89
C TRP A 560 -18.32 -41.15 -13.72
N ALA A 561 -17.17 -40.86 -14.36
CA ALA A 561 -16.55 -39.54 -14.28
C ALA A 561 -17.47 -38.41 -14.76
N TYR A 562 -18.13 -38.63 -15.92
CA TYR A 562 -19.12 -37.70 -16.45
C TYR A 562 -20.30 -37.53 -15.50
N ALA A 563 -20.86 -38.63 -14.98
CA ALA A 563 -22.02 -38.55 -14.11
C ALA A 563 -21.70 -37.84 -12.78
N LEU A 564 -20.54 -38.09 -12.19
CA LEU A 564 -20.08 -37.42 -10.96
C LEU A 564 -19.92 -35.92 -11.19
N GLU A 565 -19.14 -35.53 -12.19
CA GLU A 565 -18.85 -34.12 -12.45
C GLU A 565 -20.07 -33.35 -12.96
N ALA A 566 -20.92 -33.94 -13.80
CA ALA A 566 -22.19 -33.35 -14.22
C ALA A 566 -23.14 -33.11 -13.02
N THR A 567 -23.20 -34.06 -12.08
CA THR A 567 -23.99 -33.88 -10.85
C THR A 567 -23.41 -32.72 -10.03
N LYS A 568 -22.08 -32.62 -9.95
CA LYS A 568 -21.42 -31.55 -9.21
C LYS A 568 -21.61 -30.16 -9.84
N ILE A 569 -21.57 -30.09 -11.17
CA ILE A 569 -21.96 -28.89 -11.94
C ILE A 569 -23.40 -28.48 -11.60
N ASN A 570 -24.33 -29.44 -11.57
CA ASN A 570 -25.72 -29.15 -11.23
C ASN A 570 -25.91 -28.69 -9.79
N GLU A 571 -25.16 -29.26 -8.83
CA GLU A 571 -25.14 -28.77 -7.43
C GLU A 571 -24.66 -27.32 -7.35
N ALA A 572 -23.59 -26.96 -8.06
CA ALA A 572 -23.08 -25.60 -8.11
C ALA A 572 -24.10 -24.63 -8.75
N LEU A 573 -24.69 -24.99 -9.89
CA LEU A 573 -25.73 -24.18 -10.53
C LEU A 573 -26.95 -23.97 -9.62
N ALA A 574 -27.36 -24.98 -8.86
CA ALA A 574 -28.47 -24.88 -7.92
C ALA A 574 -28.21 -23.90 -6.77
N ARG A 575 -26.93 -23.65 -6.44
CA ARG A 575 -26.51 -22.62 -5.47
C ARG A 575 -26.39 -21.22 -6.08
N GLY A 576 -26.50 -21.11 -7.41
CA GLY A 576 -26.26 -19.87 -8.14
C GLY A 576 -24.78 -19.60 -8.46
N ASP A 577 -23.92 -20.58 -8.19
CA ASP A 577 -22.48 -20.51 -8.47
C ASP A 577 -22.20 -20.68 -9.97
N VAL A 578 -21.07 -20.15 -10.45
CA VAL A 578 -20.53 -20.55 -11.76
C VAL A 578 -19.60 -21.76 -11.60
N PRO A 579 -19.94 -22.95 -12.14
CA PRO A 579 -19.11 -24.13 -12.01
C PRO A 579 -17.83 -24.00 -12.83
N TRP A 580 -16.70 -24.37 -12.24
CA TRP A 580 -15.40 -24.38 -12.91
C TRP A 580 -14.49 -25.46 -12.33
N ALA A 581 -13.45 -25.87 -13.07
CA ALA A 581 -12.50 -26.91 -12.68
C ALA A 581 -11.09 -26.61 -13.21
N GLU A 582 -10.09 -27.19 -12.58
CA GLU A 582 -8.68 -27.14 -13.00
C GLU A 582 -8.27 -28.47 -13.62
N VAL A 583 -7.62 -28.43 -14.79
CA VAL A 583 -7.16 -29.63 -15.47
C VAL A 583 -5.71 -29.48 -15.91
N GLU A 584 -4.89 -30.49 -15.61
CA GLU A 584 -3.48 -30.50 -16.04
C GLU A 584 -3.35 -30.46 -17.57
N PRO A 585 -2.33 -29.77 -18.12
CA PRO A 585 -2.17 -29.58 -19.57
C PRO A 585 -2.09 -30.89 -20.36
N ASP A 586 -1.48 -31.92 -19.76
CA ASP A 586 -1.22 -33.19 -20.41
C ASP A 586 -2.37 -34.22 -20.21
N ASP A 587 -3.36 -33.92 -19.37
CA ASP A 587 -4.50 -34.81 -19.12
C ASP A 587 -5.56 -34.71 -20.22
N SER A 588 -5.23 -35.32 -21.35
CA SER A 588 -6.10 -35.43 -22.51
C SER A 588 -7.45 -36.11 -22.20
N ALA A 589 -7.53 -36.97 -21.17
CA ALA A 589 -8.77 -37.63 -20.81
C ALA A 589 -9.72 -36.65 -20.10
N SER A 590 -9.22 -35.90 -19.13
CA SER A 590 -9.96 -34.86 -18.43
C SER A 590 -10.34 -33.72 -19.38
N ILE A 591 -9.43 -33.24 -20.24
CA ILE A 591 -9.78 -32.21 -21.24
C ILE A 591 -10.95 -32.63 -22.14
N ARG A 592 -10.99 -33.89 -22.58
CA ARG A 592 -12.13 -34.43 -23.36
C ARG A 592 -13.41 -34.50 -22.53
N LEU A 593 -13.31 -34.87 -21.25
CA LEU A 593 -14.43 -34.88 -20.33
C LEU A 593 -15.03 -33.47 -20.15
N GLN A 594 -14.19 -32.47 -19.88
CA GLN A 594 -14.60 -31.06 -19.73
C GLN A 594 -15.37 -30.57 -20.97
N ARG A 595 -14.84 -30.83 -22.17
CA ARG A 595 -15.52 -30.49 -23.43
C ARG A 595 -16.85 -31.22 -23.60
N LYS A 596 -16.93 -32.49 -23.20
CA LYS A 596 -18.16 -33.28 -23.25
C LYS A 596 -19.23 -32.76 -22.28
N LEU A 597 -18.83 -32.28 -21.11
CA LEU A 597 -19.69 -31.61 -20.14
C LEU A 597 -20.16 -30.23 -20.64
N GLY A 598 -19.57 -29.72 -21.72
CA GLY A 598 -19.91 -28.42 -22.30
C GLY A 598 -19.13 -27.25 -21.67
N MET A 599 -18.06 -27.55 -20.92
CA MET A 599 -17.19 -26.54 -20.34
C MET A 599 -16.25 -25.96 -21.38
N ARG A 600 -16.00 -24.66 -21.27
CA ARG A 600 -14.99 -23.96 -22.06
C ARG A 600 -13.62 -24.17 -21.41
N VAL A 601 -12.68 -24.73 -22.16
CA VAL A 601 -11.30 -24.95 -21.71
C VAL A 601 -10.45 -23.75 -22.14
N LEU A 602 -9.92 -22.98 -21.18
CA LEU A 602 -8.99 -21.88 -21.44
C LEU A 602 -7.57 -22.39 -21.71
N ALA A 603 -6.65 -21.54 -22.17
CA ALA A 603 -5.27 -21.95 -22.40
C ALA A 603 -4.55 -22.21 -21.06
N ALA A 604 -3.70 -23.23 -20.99
CA ALA A 604 -3.08 -23.65 -19.73
C ALA A 604 -2.10 -22.62 -19.14
N ASN A 605 -1.62 -21.69 -19.96
CA ASN A 605 -0.73 -20.62 -19.53
C ASN A 605 -1.49 -19.40 -18.99
N GLU A 606 -2.83 -19.42 -18.92
CA GLU A 606 -3.64 -18.32 -18.35
C GLU A 606 -3.82 -18.42 -16.83
N GLN A 607 -3.59 -19.60 -16.24
CA GLN A 607 -3.62 -19.85 -14.81
C GLN A 607 -2.37 -20.65 -14.43
N CYS A 608 -1.56 -20.11 -13.53
CA CYS A 608 -0.28 -20.71 -13.12
C CYS A 608 -0.13 -20.67 -11.60
N PHE A 609 0.13 -21.83 -11.00
CA PHE A 609 0.54 -21.90 -9.61
C PHE A 609 2.05 -21.75 -9.49
N LEU A 610 2.50 -20.79 -8.69
CA LEU A 610 3.88 -20.61 -8.30
C LEU A 610 4.08 -21.07 -6.86
N SER A 611 5.15 -21.82 -6.63
CA SER A 611 5.53 -22.33 -5.32
C SER A 611 7.05 -22.39 -5.18
N ARG A 612 7.54 -22.58 -3.96
CA ARG A 612 8.96 -22.87 -3.74
C ARG A 612 9.33 -24.19 -4.43
N PRO A 613 10.55 -24.33 -4.95
CA PRO A 613 11.08 -25.66 -5.26
C PRO A 613 10.94 -26.55 -4.02
N ALA A 614 10.57 -27.81 -4.19
CA ALA A 614 10.74 -28.76 -3.11
C ALA A 614 12.24 -28.80 -2.77
N ASP A 615 12.60 -28.59 -1.50
CA ASP A 615 13.97 -28.76 -1.01
C ASP A 615 14.44 -30.19 -1.28
N GLY A 616 15.03 -30.45 -2.45
CA GLY A 616 15.89 -31.61 -2.74
C GLY A 616 15.41 -33.02 -2.36
N LEU A 617 14.13 -33.25 -2.06
CA LEU A 617 13.59 -34.56 -1.74
C LEU A 617 12.54 -34.93 -2.78
N GLY A 618 12.94 -35.77 -3.73
CA GLY A 618 12.05 -36.35 -4.72
C GLY A 618 10.91 -37.16 -4.07
N PRO A 619 9.85 -37.47 -4.83
CA PRO A 619 8.69 -38.20 -4.31
C PRO A 619 9.13 -39.60 -3.86
N GLY A 620 9.15 -39.84 -2.54
CA GLY A 620 9.33 -41.19 -1.99
C GLY A 620 10.25 -41.36 -0.78
N GLN A 621 10.73 -40.31 -0.11
CA GLN A 621 11.47 -40.48 1.15
C GLN A 621 11.01 -39.49 2.22
N SER A 622 10.46 -40.03 3.31
CA SER A 622 10.09 -39.32 4.53
C SER A 622 11.34 -38.73 5.21
N ALA A 623 11.25 -37.48 5.65
CA ALA A 623 12.25 -36.88 6.53
C ALA A 623 12.41 -37.70 7.83
N PRO A 624 13.62 -37.81 8.40
CA PRO A 624 13.83 -38.54 9.64
C PRO A 624 13.21 -37.77 10.82
N ASP A 625 12.60 -38.53 11.74
CA ASP A 625 12.01 -38.05 13.00
C ASP A 625 12.90 -37.03 13.72
N ALA A 626 12.37 -35.82 13.90
CA ALA A 626 12.90 -34.90 14.90
C ALA A 626 12.50 -35.42 16.28
N GLY A 627 13.43 -36.09 16.96
CA GLY A 627 13.30 -36.47 18.36
C GLY A 627 13.07 -35.28 19.30
N PRO A 628 12.54 -35.52 20.52
CA PRO A 628 12.02 -34.48 21.38
C PRO A 628 13.13 -33.57 21.92
N LEU A 629 12.87 -32.25 21.83
CA LEU A 629 13.66 -31.20 22.46
C LEU A 629 13.61 -31.37 23.98
N VAL A 630 14.76 -31.67 24.58
CA VAL A 630 14.98 -31.61 26.02
C VAL A 630 15.30 -30.15 26.37
N HIS A 631 14.53 -29.59 27.30
CA HIS A 631 14.80 -28.33 27.96
C HIS A 631 16.14 -28.38 28.71
N GLU A 632 17.00 -27.38 28.47
CA GLU A 632 17.83 -26.69 29.47
C GLU A 632 18.19 -25.28 28.99
#